data_AF-A0A6N6TDW8-F1
#
_entry.id   AF-A0A6N6TDW8-F1
#
_cell.length_a   1.000
_cell.length_b   1.000
_cell.length_c   1.000
_cell.angle_alpha   90.00
_cell.angle_beta   90.00
_cell.angle_gamma   90.00
#
_symmetry.space_group_name_H-M   'P 1'
#
loop_
_entity.id
_entity.type
_entity.pdbx_description
1 polymer ?
#
loop_
_entity_poly.entity_id
_entity_poly.type
_entity_poly.pdbx_seq_one_letter_code
_entity_poly.pdbx_strand_id
1 'polypeptide(L)'
;MNRRTFLLTMTRCAGAALGGWASVGIAARPASKEQPPGPKKALPPLGEKFSYDNFKAHIGETFSIYGGPGLRKVINLKLVAVEGLRRDKKTEQFAARFSGPADDPLPSGVYQFQHLTSGEFQLLIGPTSKADAKGRYYRADFNLLLP
;
A
#
# COMPACT_ATOMS: atom_id res chain seq x y z
N MET A 1 -0.81 39.96 3.96
CA MET A 1 -2.18 40.50 4.19
C MET A 1 -2.72 40.98 2.86
N ASN A 2 -3.66 40.24 2.22
CA ASN A 2 -4.64 40.77 1.26
C ASN A 2 -5.71 39.72 0.87
N ARG A 3 -6.72 39.71 1.73
CA ARG A 3 -8.19 39.52 1.60
C ARG A 3 -8.86 39.72 0.21
N ARG A 4 -9.77 38.75 -0.08
CA ARG A 4 -11.11 38.84 -0.75
C ARG A 4 -11.08 38.92 -2.29
N THR A 5 -11.89 38.16 -3.04
CA THR A 5 -13.35 38.35 -3.12
C THR A 5 -14.07 37.10 -3.68
N PHE A 6 -15.12 36.68 -2.98
CA PHE A 6 -16.16 35.74 -3.40
C PHE A 6 -17.16 36.46 -4.32
N LEU A 7 -17.58 35.82 -5.42
CA LEU A 7 -18.78 36.22 -6.16
C LEU A 7 -19.78 35.05 -6.19
N LEU A 8 -20.77 35.17 -5.32
CA LEU A 8 -22.05 34.48 -5.40
C LEU A 8 -22.85 35.09 -6.57
N THR A 9 -23.22 34.27 -7.55
CA THR A 9 -24.26 34.64 -8.51
C THR A 9 -25.40 33.64 -8.36
N MET A 10 -26.48 34.09 -7.70
CA MET A 10 -27.76 33.40 -7.67
C MET A 10 -28.56 33.88 -8.88
N THR A 11 -28.87 32.97 -9.81
CA THR A 11 -29.89 33.21 -10.82
C THR A 11 -31.04 32.25 -10.59
N ARG A 12 -32.11 32.76 -9.99
CA ARG A 12 -33.43 32.13 -9.96
C ARG A 12 -34.10 32.34 -11.32
N CYS A 13 -34.55 31.27 -11.96
CA CYS A 13 -35.66 31.33 -12.90
C CYS A 13 -36.68 30.25 -12.49
N ALA A 14 -37.88 30.71 -12.17
CA ALA A 14 -39.06 29.88 -11.97
C ALA A 14 -39.76 29.67 -13.33
N GLY A 15 -40.12 28.44 -13.63
CA GLY A 15 -40.99 28.09 -14.75
C GLY A 15 -41.74 26.81 -14.40
N ALA A 16 -43.03 26.95 -14.08
CA ALA A 16 -43.94 25.84 -13.87
C ALA A 16 -44.54 25.42 -15.22
N ALA A 17 -44.46 24.14 -15.55
CA ALA A 17 -45.28 23.52 -16.58
C ALA A 17 -45.79 22.17 -16.06
N LEU A 18 -47.12 22.05 -16.03
CA LEU A 18 -47.89 20.84 -15.73
C LEU A 18 -47.80 19.88 -16.92
N GLY A 19 -47.39 18.63 -16.69
CA GLY A 19 -47.40 17.58 -17.70
C GLY A 19 -46.91 16.26 -17.10
N GLY A 20 -47.79 15.28 -17.00
CA GLY A 20 -47.58 14.06 -16.22
C GLY A 20 -46.86 12.90 -16.93
N TRP A 21 -46.46 11.97 -16.06
CA TRP A 21 -46.23 10.52 -16.19
C TRP A 21 -44.85 9.96 -16.58
N ALA A 22 -44.57 8.86 -15.86
CA ALA A 22 -43.53 7.83 -16.00
C ALA A 22 -42.16 8.09 -15.33
N SER A 23 -42.12 7.66 -14.07
CA SER A 23 -41.03 6.98 -13.36
C SER A 23 -39.66 6.87 -14.03
N VAL A 24 -38.67 7.57 -13.48
CA VAL A 24 -37.35 6.98 -13.24
C VAL A 24 -37.02 7.27 -11.78
N GLY A 25 -37.15 6.25 -10.94
CA GLY A 25 -36.67 6.32 -9.57
C GLY A 25 -35.17 6.57 -9.61
N ILE A 26 -34.74 7.78 -9.28
CA ILE A 26 -33.38 7.99 -8.81
C ILE A 26 -33.36 7.36 -7.42
N ALA A 27 -33.10 6.04 -7.39
CA ALA A 27 -32.56 5.43 -6.20
C ALA A 27 -31.26 6.20 -5.91
N ALA A 28 -31.32 7.10 -4.95
CA ALA A 28 -30.12 7.65 -4.35
C ALA A 28 -29.26 6.43 -3.99
N ARG A 29 -28.13 6.26 -4.68
CA ARG A 29 -27.10 5.35 -4.21
C ARG A 29 -26.93 5.70 -2.74
N PRO A 30 -27.18 4.78 -1.80
CA PRO A 30 -26.77 5.05 -0.44
C PRO A 30 -25.29 5.37 -0.56
N ALA A 31 -24.91 6.57 -0.13
CA ALA A 31 -23.52 6.87 0.12
C ALA A 31 -23.04 5.69 0.95
N SER A 32 -22.17 4.85 0.37
CA SER A 32 -21.50 3.82 1.13
C SER A 32 -20.93 4.58 2.30
N LYS A 33 -21.54 4.38 3.48
CA LYS A 33 -20.96 4.79 4.75
C LYS A 33 -19.55 4.24 4.64
N GLU A 34 -18.59 5.15 4.46
CA GLU A 34 -17.19 4.86 4.61
C GLU A 34 -17.10 4.47 6.08
N GLN A 35 -17.30 3.17 6.31
CA GLN A 35 -17.27 2.58 7.62
C GLN A 35 -15.89 2.96 8.14
N PRO A 36 -15.79 3.69 9.26
CA PRO A 36 -14.50 3.94 9.89
C PRO A 36 -13.80 2.58 9.95
N PRO A 37 -12.54 2.46 9.50
CA PRO A 37 -11.86 1.18 9.52
C PRO A 37 -12.05 0.60 10.91
N GLY A 38 -12.80 -0.52 10.98
CA GLY A 38 -12.98 -1.24 12.24
C GLY A 38 -11.60 -1.48 12.84
N PRO A 39 -11.49 -1.61 14.17
CA PRO A 39 -10.21 -1.68 14.85
C PRO A 39 -9.30 -2.67 14.11
N LYS A 40 -8.28 -2.14 13.42
CA LYS A 40 -7.32 -2.96 12.69
C LYS A 40 -6.74 -3.90 13.72
N LYS A 41 -7.01 -5.20 13.59
CA LYS A 41 -6.41 -6.22 14.44
C LYS A 41 -4.90 -5.96 14.44
N ALA A 42 -4.32 -5.80 15.63
CA ALA A 42 -2.90 -5.48 15.74
C ALA A 42 -2.08 -6.52 14.97
N LEU A 43 -1.24 -6.04 14.05
CA LEU A 43 -0.39 -6.91 13.25
C LEU A 43 0.75 -7.45 14.12
N PRO A 44 1.16 -8.72 13.94
CA PRO A 44 2.33 -9.26 14.62
C PRO A 44 3.59 -8.43 14.26
N PRO A 45 4.57 -8.27 15.15
CA PRO A 45 5.83 -7.63 14.79
C PRO A 45 6.60 -8.47 13.76
N LEU A 46 7.05 -7.83 12.68
CA LEU A 46 7.87 -8.49 11.65
C LEU A 46 9.33 -8.72 12.10
N GLY A 47 9.85 -7.85 12.98
CA GLY A 47 11.27 -7.80 13.35
C GLY A 47 11.78 -8.93 14.26
N GLU A 48 10.89 -9.67 14.94
CA GLU A 48 11.31 -10.75 15.84
C GLU A 48 11.57 -12.08 15.11
N LYS A 49 10.75 -12.40 14.09
CA LYS A 49 10.86 -13.62 13.29
C LYS A 49 10.34 -13.41 11.88
N PHE A 50 11.21 -13.58 10.89
CA PHE A 50 10.79 -13.70 9.50
C PHE A 50 10.14 -15.06 9.27
N SER A 51 8.96 -15.07 8.66
CA SER A 51 8.26 -16.27 8.20
C SER A 51 7.25 -15.90 7.12
N TYR A 52 6.82 -16.89 6.33
CA TYR A 52 5.81 -16.67 5.29
C TYR A 52 4.52 -16.06 5.88
N ASP A 53 4.04 -16.63 6.99
CA ASP A 53 2.79 -16.21 7.62
C ASP A 53 2.88 -14.79 8.19
N ASN A 54 4.05 -14.41 8.74
CA ASN A 54 4.27 -13.08 9.29
C ASN A 54 4.27 -12.01 8.18
N PHE A 55 5.00 -12.24 7.08
CA PHE A 55 4.97 -11.34 5.92
C PHE A 55 3.58 -11.28 5.29
N LYS A 56 2.87 -12.42 5.19
CA LYS A 56 1.52 -12.47 4.62
C LYS A 56 0.52 -11.60 5.39
N ALA A 57 0.65 -11.52 6.72
CA ALA A 57 -0.18 -10.67 7.55
C ALA A 57 0.00 -9.17 7.24
N HIS A 58 1.14 -8.77 6.66
CA HIS A 58 1.46 -7.37 6.34
C HIS A 58 1.21 -7.00 4.88
N ILE A 59 0.57 -7.86 4.08
CA ILE A 59 0.24 -7.51 2.70
C ILE A 59 -0.69 -6.29 2.70
N GLY A 60 -0.30 -5.25 1.97
CA GLY A 60 -0.99 -3.96 1.92
C GLY A 60 -0.33 -2.88 2.78
N GLU A 61 0.53 -3.25 3.73
CA GLU A 61 1.25 -2.29 4.56
C GLU A 61 2.41 -1.64 3.82
N THR A 62 2.78 -0.44 4.29
CA THR A 62 3.84 0.39 3.70
C THR A 62 5.01 0.50 4.67
N PHE A 63 6.21 0.29 4.14
CA PHE A 63 7.47 0.30 4.85
C PHE A 63 8.28 1.51 4.38
N SER A 64 8.82 2.26 5.34
CA SER A 64 9.76 3.34 5.04
C SER A 64 11.16 2.77 4.92
N ILE A 65 11.80 3.03 3.77
CA ILE A 65 13.10 2.49 3.39
C ILE A 65 14.14 3.59 3.42
N TYR A 66 15.27 3.33 4.06
CA TYR A 66 16.41 4.23 4.11
C TYR A 66 17.72 3.45 4.21
N GLY A 67 18.83 4.18 4.10
CA GLY A 67 20.15 3.56 4.02
C GLY A 67 20.32 2.72 2.74
N GLY A 68 21.45 2.03 2.61
CA GLY A 68 21.73 1.20 1.44
C GLY A 68 22.33 1.97 0.25
N PRO A 69 22.65 1.26 -0.84
CA PRO A 69 23.50 1.79 -1.91
C PRO A 69 22.85 2.96 -2.65
N GLY A 70 23.45 4.15 -2.53
CA GLY A 70 23.05 5.34 -3.29
C GLY A 70 21.73 5.99 -2.86
N LEU A 71 21.07 5.47 -1.83
CA LEU A 71 19.80 6.01 -1.35
C LEU A 71 20.02 7.24 -0.46
N ARG A 72 19.63 8.42 -0.95
CA ARG A 72 19.80 9.70 -0.25
C ARG A 72 18.53 10.21 0.44
N LYS A 73 17.39 9.58 0.17
CA LYS A 73 16.08 9.97 0.68
C LYS A 73 15.30 8.75 1.14
N VAL A 74 14.35 8.96 2.04
CA VAL A 74 13.42 7.90 2.44
C VAL A 74 12.48 7.58 1.27
N ILE A 75 12.30 6.30 0.98
CA ILE A 75 11.36 5.81 -0.03
C ILE A 75 10.35 4.89 0.64
N ASN A 76 9.08 5.00 0.26
CA ASN A 76 8.04 4.11 0.77
C ASN A 76 7.82 2.95 -0.20
N LEU A 77 7.92 1.73 0.32
CA LEU A 77 7.62 0.50 -0.41
C LEU A 77 6.41 -0.18 0.22
N LYS A 78 5.42 -0.53 -0.59
CA LYS A 78 4.24 -1.27 -0.15
C LYS A 78 4.42 -2.77 -0.39
N LEU A 79 4.19 -3.60 0.62
CA LEU A 79 4.19 -5.06 0.43
C LEU A 79 2.92 -5.45 -0.35
N VAL A 80 3.08 -6.00 -1.55
CA VAL A 80 1.96 -6.31 -2.46
C VAL A 80 1.68 -7.79 -2.60
N ALA A 81 2.68 -8.65 -2.39
CA ALA A 81 2.49 -10.08 -2.42
C ALA A 81 3.55 -10.81 -1.60
N VAL A 82 3.20 -12.02 -1.15
CA VAL A 82 4.13 -12.99 -0.57
C VAL A 82 3.90 -14.32 -1.28
N GLU A 83 4.89 -14.78 -2.02
CA GLU A 83 4.83 -15.98 -2.85
C GLU A 83 5.49 -17.12 -2.09
N GLY A 84 4.73 -18.18 -1.77
CA GLY A 84 5.29 -19.38 -1.17
C GLY A 84 6.01 -20.21 -2.23
N LEU A 85 7.28 -20.51 -1.99
CA LEU A 85 8.10 -21.31 -2.92
C LEU A 85 8.21 -22.75 -2.44
N ARG A 86 8.50 -22.96 -1.16
CA ARG A 86 8.61 -24.28 -0.53
C ARG A 86 8.46 -24.16 0.98
N ARG A 87 7.73 -25.08 1.61
CA ARG A 87 7.67 -25.18 3.08
C ARG A 87 7.64 -26.64 3.47
N ASP A 88 8.62 -27.08 4.26
CA ASP A 88 8.68 -28.42 4.84
C ASP A 88 8.95 -28.36 6.34
N LYS A 89 9.12 -29.52 6.99
CA LYS A 89 9.28 -29.59 8.45
C LYS A 89 10.55 -28.90 8.96
N LYS A 90 11.53 -28.60 8.10
CA LYS A 90 12.84 -28.06 8.49
C LYS A 90 13.18 -26.75 7.79
N THR A 91 12.49 -26.40 6.71
CA THR A 91 12.82 -25.23 5.89
C THR A 91 11.56 -24.48 5.46
N GLU A 92 11.72 -23.17 5.32
CA GLU A 92 10.70 -22.28 4.77
C GLU A 92 11.33 -21.35 3.73
N GLN A 93 10.78 -21.38 2.52
CA GLN A 93 11.21 -20.59 1.37
C GLN A 93 10.03 -19.81 0.80
N PHE A 94 10.21 -18.51 0.68
CA PHE A 94 9.21 -17.61 0.14
C PHE A 94 9.86 -16.33 -0.40
N ALA A 95 9.10 -15.58 -1.19
CA ALA A 95 9.51 -14.28 -1.69
C ALA A 95 8.51 -13.21 -1.26
N ALA A 96 8.99 -12.09 -0.75
CA ALA A 96 8.19 -10.89 -0.51
C ALA A 96 8.35 -9.93 -1.70
N ARG A 97 7.24 -9.45 -2.24
CA ARG A 97 7.22 -8.50 -3.36
C ARG A 97 6.68 -7.16 -2.91
N PHE A 98 7.45 -6.12 -3.21
CA PHE A 98 7.13 -4.76 -2.85
C PHE A 98 6.90 -3.91 -4.09
N SER A 99 5.97 -2.96 -4.05
CA SER A 99 5.81 -1.92 -5.05
C SER A 99 6.31 -0.59 -4.52
N GLY A 100 7.07 0.13 -5.33
CA GLY A 100 7.58 1.46 -5.01
C GLY A 100 7.33 2.48 -6.12
N PRO A 101 7.76 3.73 -5.89
CA PRO A 101 7.65 4.79 -6.89
C PRO A 101 8.40 4.41 -8.19
N ALA A 102 7.94 5.00 -9.31
CA ALA A 102 8.57 4.83 -10.61
C ALA A 102 9.90 5.59 -10.74
N ASP A 103 10.05 6.66 -9.97
CA ASP A 103 11.25 7.49 -9.92
C ASP A 103 12.24 6.94 -8.90
N ASP A 104 13.54 7.20 -9.13
CA ASP A 104 14.64 6.79 -8.26
C ASP A 104 14.66 5.29 -7.92
N PRO A 105 14.88 4.43 -8.93
CA PRO A 105 14.91 2.98 -8.72
C PRO A 105 15.99 2.59 -7.72
N LEU A 106 15.62 1.71 -6.78
CA LEU A 106 16.58 1.13 -5.86
C LEU A 106 17.41 0.05 -6.58
N PRO A 107 18.75 0.15 -6.61
CA PRO A 107 19.59 -0.95 -7.05
C PRO A 107 19.46 -2.13 -6.07
N SER A 108 19.90 -3.32 -6.51
CA SER A 108 20.00 -4.47 -5.61
C SER A 108 20.93 -4.15 -4.44
N GLY A 109 20.48 -4.43 -3.22
CA GLY A 109 21.24 -4.10 -2.01
C GLY A 109 20.50 -4.37 -0.71
N VAL A 110 21.22 -4.22 0.39
CA VAL A 110 20.65 -4.28 1.74
C VAL A 110 20.16 -2.88 2.13
N TYR A 111 18.91 -2.81 2.55
CA TYR A 111 18.26 -1.57 2.97
C TYR A 111 17.66 -1.73 4.36
N GLN A 112 17.54 -0.61 5.07
CA GLN A 112 16.82 -0.53 6.34
C GLN A 112 15.34 -0.33 6.04
N PHE A 113 14.52 -1.20 6.62
CA PHE A 113 13.07 -1.14 6.60
C PHE A 113 12.58 -0.72 7.97
N GLN A 114 11.66 0.24 8.00
CA GLN A 114 10.97 0.65 9.21
C GLN A 114 9.46 0.54 9.01
N HIS A 115 8.79 -0.01 10.02
CA HIS A 115 7.34 -0.17 10.05
C HIS A 115 6.81 0.07 11.47
N LEU A 116 5.63 0.70 11.57
CA LEU A 116 5.08 1.20 12.84
C LEU A 116 4.94 0.12 13.92
N THR A 117 4.53 -1.10 13.55
CA THR A 117 4.31 -2.19 14.52
C THR A 117 5.46 -3.19 14.58
N SER A 118 6.38 -3.12 13.62
CA SER A 118 7.41 -4.16 13.42
C SER A 118 8.82 -3.68 13.73
N GLY A 119 8.96 -2.40 14.05
CA GLY A 119 10.24 -1.77 14.32
C GLY A 119 11.10 -1.65 13.06
N GLU A 120 12.40 -1.75 13.26
CA GLU A 120 13.42 -1.61 12.21
C GLU A 120 14.08 -2.96 11.94
N PHE A 121 14.32 -3.27 10.67
CA PHE A 121 15.01 -4.47 10.23
C PHE A 121 15.66 -4.28 8.87
N GLN A 122 16.62 -5.14 8.52
CA GLN A 122 17.31 -5.09 7.23
C GLN A 122 16.81 -6.16 6.28
N LEU A 123 16.60 -5.81 5.01
CA LEU A 123 16.35 -6.77 3.94
C LEU A 123 17.27 -6.51 2.76
N LEU A 124 17.77 -7.60 2.17
CA LEU A 124 18.31 -7.60 0.82
C LEU A 124 17.12 -7.59 -0.16
N ILE A 125 17.02 -6.55 -0.98
CA ILE A 125 16.03 -6.46 -2.05
C ILE A 125 16.70 -6.19 -3.39
N GLY A 126 16.07 -6.63 -4.47
CA GLY A 126 16.48 -6.29 -5.83
C GLY A 126 15.29 -5.88 -6.70
N PRO A 127 15.51 -5.04 -7.73
CA PRO A 127 14.48 -4.72 -8.70
C PRO A 127 14.09 -5.98 -9.48
N THR A 128 12.80 -6.15 -9.73
CA THR A 128 12.31 -7.18 -10.65
C THR A 128 12.31 -6.65 -12.08
N SER A 129 12.48 -7.52 -13.08
CA SER A 129 12.52 -7.14 -14.50
C SER A 129 11.23 -6.51 -15.02
N LYS A 130 10.13 -6.55 -14.26
CA LYS A 130 8.83 -6.02 -14.62
C LYS A 130 8.59 -4.70 -13.89
N ALA A 131 8.56 -3.60 -14.63
CA ALA A 131 7.91 -2.36 -14.20
C ALA A 131 6.62 -2.21 -15.02
N ASP A 132 5.55 -1.69 -14.43
CA ASP A 132 4.30 -1.41 -15.12
C ASP A 132 3.81 0.02 -14.82
N ALA A 133 2.65 0.38 -15.36
CA ALA A 133 2.04 1.70 -15.12
C ALA A 133 1.71 1.96 -13.63
N LYS A 134 1.72 0.94 -12.77
CA LYS A 134 1.46 1.04 -11.33
C LYS A 134 2.73 1.24 -10.50
N GLY A 135 3.91 1.05 -11.09
CA GLY A 135 5.19 1.37 -10.47
C GLY A 135 6.28 0.33 -10.73
N ARG A 136 7.34 0.41 -9.92
CA ARG A 136 8.43 -0.57 -9.93
C ARG A 136 8.23 -1.59 -8.83
N TYR A 137 8.60 -2.83 -9.13
CA TYR A 137 8.52 -3.92 -8.17
C TYR A 137 9.90 -4.37 -7.73
N TYR A 138 10.01 -4.69 -6.45
CA TYR A 138 11.20 -5.19 -5.78
C TYR A 138 10.88 -6.53 -5.13
N ARG A 139 11.89 -7.38 -4.99
CA ARG A 139 11.76 -8.72 -4.40
C ARG A 139 12.82 -8.94 -3.33
N ALA A 140 12.39 -9.53 -2.22
CA ALA A 140 13.24 -10.12 -1.19
C ALA A 140 13.00 -11.64 -1.19
N ASP A 141 14.05 -12.44 -1.23
CA ASP A 141 13.98 -13.90 -1.19
C ASP A 141 14.43 -14.42 0.18
N PHE A 142 13.66 -15.34 0.73
CA PHE A 142 13.91 -15.93 2.04
C PHE A 142 14.11 -17.44 1.89
N ASN A 143 15.14 -17.94 2.57
CA ASN A 143 15.41 -19.36 2.73
C ASN A 143 15.83 -19.58 4.19
N LEU A 144 14.85 -19.95 5.02
CA LEU A 144 15.00 -20.01 6.46
C LEU A 144 15.07 -21.47 6.92
N LEU A 145 15.92 -21.71 7.91
CA LEU A 145 15.90 -22.95 8.69
C LEU A 145 14.88 -22.80 9.81
N LEU A 146 13.98 -23.77 9.93
CA LEU A 146 13.02 -23.82 11.03
C LEU A 146 13.67 -24.55 12.23
N PRO A 147 13.47 -24.04 13.46
CA PRO A 147 14.01 -24.65 14.67
C PRO A 147 13.38 -26.03 14.97
#